data_AF-A0A1X1T2S7-F1
#
_entry.id   AF-A0A1X1T2S7-F1
#
_cell.length_a   1.000
_cell.length_b   1.000
_cell.length_c   1.000
_cell.angle_alpha   90.00
_cell.angle_beta   90.00
_cell.angle_gamma   90.00
#
_symmetry.space_group_name_H-M   'P 1'
#
loop_
_entity.id
_entity.type
_entity.pdbx_description
1 polymer ?
#
loop_
_entity_poly.entity_id
_entity_poly.type
_entity_poly.pdbx_seq_one_letter_code
_entity_poly.pdbx_strand_id
1 'polypeptide(L)'
;MKSIKALLEMQFDHTVLVAQDDPLREEFERLASLGAANLRVMEDTSLEGSARWIHDAVTPIVEVETSGRVRISRIEVRESAKNTVLLSLGP
;
A
#
# COMPACT_ATOMS: atom_id res chain seq x y z
N MET A 1 -11.64 -2.48 -10.82
CA MET A 1 -12.67 -2.73 -9.77
C MET A 1 -12.69 -1.52 -8.85
N LYS A 2 -13.87 -1.00 -8.46
CA LYS A 2 -13.98 0.25 -7.68
C LYS A 2 -13.40 0.11 -6.27
N SER A 3 -13.58 -1.05 -5.64
CA SER A 3 -13.11 -1.34 -4.28
C SER A 3 -11.58 -1.30 -4.17
N ILE A 4 -10.88 -1.87 -5.15
CA ILE A 4 -9.41 -1.82 -5.22
C ILE A 4 -8.92 -0.37 -5.34
N LYS A 5 -9.56 0.43 -6.20
CA LYS A 5 -9.19 1.85 -6.36
C LYS A 5 -9.37 2.61 -5.04
N ALA A 6 -10.51 2.44 -4.37
CA ALA A 6 -10.79 3.09 -3.10
C ALA A 6 -9.82 2.66 -1.99
N LEU A 7 -9.42 1.38 -1.95
CA LEU A 7 -8.41 0.89 -1.02
C LEU A 7 -7.06 1.58 -1.24
N LEU A 8 -6.61 1.68 -2.49
CA LEU A 8 -5.34 2.32 -2.83
C LEU A 8 -5.36 3.83 -2.56
N GLU A 9 -6.47 4.52 -2.86
CA GLU A 9 -6.65 5.93 -2.52
C GLU A 9 -6.61 6.12 -1.00
N MET A 10 -7.29 5.28 -0.24
CA MET A 10 -7.26 5.35 1.23
C MET A 10 -5.86 5.11 1.81
N GLN A 11 -5.08 4.20 1.21
CA GLN A 11 -3.75 3.87 1.72
C GLN A 11 -2.66 4.86 1.29
N PHE A 12 -2.70 5.36 0.05
CA PHE A 12 -1.55 6.05 -0.56
C PHE A 12 -1.85 7.47 -1.04
N ASP A 13 -3.12 7.83 -1.29
CA ASP A 13 -3.44 9.17 -1.79
C ASP A 13 -3.49 10.18 -0.64
N HIS A 14 -2.69 11.24 -0.78
CA HIS A 14 -2.56 12.29 0.23
C HIS A 14 -2.30 11.77 1.67
N THR A 15 -1.49 10.72 1.78
CA THR A 15 -1.05 10.14 3.06
C THR A 15 0.46 10.28 3.26
N VAL A 16 0.89 10.20 4.51
CA VAL A 16 2.30 10.05 4.88
C VAL A 16 2.52 8.60 5.31
N LEU A 17 3.47 7.90 4.68
CA LEU A 17 3.87 6.55 5.09
C LEU A 17 5.06 6.65 6.04
N VAL A 18 4.98 5.99 7.19
CA VAL A 18 6.06 5.94 8.18
C VAL A 18 6.33 4.48 8.55
N ALA A 19 7.60 4.11 8.61
CA ALA A 19 7.99 2.77 9.00
C ALA A 19 7.69 2.53 10.50
N GLN A 20 7.32 1.31 10.86
CA GLN A 20 6.99 0.97 12.24
C GLN A 20 8.18 1.19 13.21
N ASP A 21 9.40 1.01 12.71
CA ASP A 21 10.66 1.19 13.42
C ASP A 21 11.30 2.57 13.21
N ASP A 22 10.59 3.52 12.58
CA ASP A 22 11.09 4.88 12.39
C ASP A 22 11.37 5.55 13.76
N PRO A 23 12.59 6.07 14.00
CA PRO A 23 12.97 6.64 15.28
C PRO A 23 12.17 7.90 15.64
N LEU A 24 11.51 8.55 14.67
CA LEU A 24 10.66 9.72 14.86
C LEU A 24 9.17 9.41 14.68
N ARG A 25 8.77 8.13 14.67
CA ARG A 25 7.36 7.71 14.51
C ARG A 25 6.41 8.45 15.44
N GLU A 26 6.77 8.62 16.71
CA GLU A 26 5.94 9.32 17.70
C GLU A 26 5.67 10.79 17.32
N GLU A 27 6.62 11.47 16.67
CA GLU A 27 6.42 12.84 16.19
C GLU A 27 5.47 12.88 15.00
N PHE A 28 5.54 11.90 14.09
CA PHE A 28 4.57 11.79 13.00
C PHE A 28 3.17 11.48 13.52
N GLU A 29 3.04 10.59 14.51
CA GLU A 29 1.78 10.30 15.18
C GLU A 29 1.23 11.54 15.89
N ARG A 30 2.11 12.33 16.53
CA ARG A 30 1.73 13.61 17.12
C ARG A 30 1.20 14.58 16.06
N LEU A 31 1.88 14.72 14.91
CA LEU A 31 1.39 15.55 13.80
C LEU A 31 0.04 15.08 13.27
N ALA A 32 -0.17 13.76 13.16
CA ALA A 32 -1.45 13.19 12.77
C ALA A 32 -2.56 13.51 13.79
N SER A 33 -2.26 13.41 15.10
CA SER A 33 -3.21 13.75 16.16
C SER A 33 -3.64 15.22 16.16
N LEU A 34 -2.79 16.12 15.63
CA LEU A 34 -3.09 17.53 15.45
C LEU A 34 -3.84 17.81 14.14
N GLY A 35 -4.12 16.79 13.32
CA GLY A 35 -4.76 16.92 12.01
C GLY A 35 -3.83 17.44 10.91
N ALA A 36 -2.52 17.49 11.15
CA ALA A 36 -1.55 18.04 10.19
C ALA A 36 -1.11 17.02 9.13
N ALA A 37 -1.31 15.71 9.38
CA ALA A 37 -0.94 14.64 8.46
C ALA A 37 -1.92 13.46 8.53
N ASN A 38 -2.16 12.82 7.38
CA ASN A 38 -2.92 11.57 7.30
C ASN A 38 -1.92 10.39 7.29
N LEU A 39 -1.62 9.85 8.47
CA LEU A 39 -0.52 8.91 8.66
C LEU A 39 -0.91 7.45 8.39
N ARG A 40 -0.03 6.69 7.73
CA ARG A 40 -0.06 5.23 7.66
C ARG A 40 1.24 4.69 8.22
N VAL A 41 1.15 3.83 9.22
CA VAL A 41 2.30 3.08 9.72
C VAL A 41 2.38 1.77 8.96
N MET A 42 3.55 1.47 8.40
CA MET A 42 3.82 0.27 7.61
C MET A 42 5.07 -0.44 8.12
N GLU A 43 5.15 -1.76 7.94
CA GLU A 43 6.36 -2.52 8.26
C GLU A 43 7.53 -2.15 7.33
N ASP A 44 7.24 -1.89 6.06
CA ASP A 44 8.23 -1.50 5.04
C ASP A 44 7.60 -0.46 4.10
N THR A 45 8.16 0.74 4.08
CA THR A 45 7.69 1.88 3.26
C THR A 45 8.34 1.94 1.87
N SER A 46 9.21 0.99 1.53
CA SER A 46 9.80 0.89 0.18
C SER A 46 8.75 0.55 -0.89
N LEU A 47 9.16 0.61 -2.16
CA LEU A 47 8.33 0.17 -3.28
C LEU A 47 8.07 -1.34 -3.23
N GLU A 48 9.03 -2.13 -2.77
CA GLU A 48 8.89 -3.57 -2.52
C GLU A 48 7.90 -3.84 -1.39
N GLY A 49 8.00 -3.11 -0.27
CA GLY A 49 7.03 -3.16 0.82
C GLY A 49 5.63 -2.80 0.37
N SER A 50 5.51 -1.73 -0.42
CA SER A 50 4.24 -1.32 -1.03
C SER A 50 3.66 -2.40 -1.95
N ALA A 51 4.48 -3.05 -2.79
CA ALA A 51 4.02 -4.12 -3.67
C ALA A 51 3.48 -5.33 -2.89
N ARG A 52 4.15 -5.72 -1.80
CA ARG A 52 3.69 -6.79 -0.90
C ARG A 52 2.39 -6.40 -0.19
N TRP A 53 2.33 -5.19 0.36
CA TRP A 53 1.12 -4.69 1.01
C TRP A 53 -0.08 -4.68 0.05
N ILE A 54 0.12 -4.22 -1.20
CA ILE A 54 -0.92 -4.21 -2.23
C ILE A 54 -1.40 -5.64 -2.51
N HIS A 55 -0.49 -6.60 -2.64
CA HIS A 55 -0.86 -8.00 -2.85
C HIS A 55 -1.77 -8.51 -1.74
N ASP A 56 -1.35 -8.33 -0.49
CA ASP A 56 -2.06 -8.89 0.66
C ASP A 56 -3.41 -8.20 0.89
N ALA A 57 -3.49 -6.89 0.65
CA ALA A 57 -4.72 -6.12 0.80
C ALA A 57 -5.72 -6.35 -0.36
N VAL A 58 -5.23 -6.54 -1.59
CA VAL A 58 -6.08 -6.66 -2.78
C VAL A 58 -6.53 -8.10 -3.05
N THR A 59 -5.72 -9.11 -2.71
CA THR A 59 -6.05 -10.52 -2.91
C THR A 59 -7.44 -10.89 -2.38
N PRO A 60 -7.81 -10.63 -1.10
CA PRO A 60 -9.13 -10.97 -0.60
C PRO A 60 -10.27 -10.25 -1.33
N ILE A 61 -10.05 -9.00 -1.78
CA ILE A 61 -11.05 -8.26 -2.57
C ILE A 61 -11.29 -8.96 -3.91
N VAL A 62 -10.22 -9.36 -4.59
CA VAL A 62 -10.30 -10.06 -5.87
C VAL A 62 -10.98 -11.42 -5.72
N GLU A 63 -10.60 -12.19 -4.69
CA GLU A 63 -11.21 -13.49 -4.42
C GLU A 63 -12.71 -13.38 -4.20
N VAL A 64 -13.16 -12.44 -3.35
CA VAL A 64 -14.59 -12.25 -3.04
C VAL A 64 -15.36 -11.75 -4.25
N GLU A 65 -14.91 -10.66 -4.89
CA GLU A 65 -15.67 -10.03 -6.00
C GLU A 65 -15.72 -10.90 -7.26
N THR A 66 -14.75 -11.80 -7.45
CA THR A 66 -14.71 -12.67 -8.63
C THR A 66 -15.12 -14.10 -8.35
N SER A 67 -15.48 -14.41 -7.10
CA SER A 67 -15.78 -15.77 -6.63
C SER A 67 -14.61 -16.73 -6.90
N GLY A 68 -13.39 -16.27 -6.64
CA GLY A 68 -12.15 -17.05 -6.79
C GLY A 68 -11.71 -17.34 -8.23
N ARG A 69 -12.36 -16.76 -9.23
CA ARG A 69 -12.05 -17.03 -10.65
C ARG A 69 -10.90 -16.20 -11.19
N VAL A 70 -10.53 -15.14 -10.50
CA VAL A 70 -9.45 -14.23 -10.89
C VAL A 70 -8.42 -14.19 -9.78
N ARG A 71 -7.16 -14.03 -10.17
CA ARG A 71 -6.04 -13.80 -9.28
C ARG A 71 -5.20 -12.65 -9.80
N ILE A 72 -4.44 -12.04 -8.89
CA ILE A 72 -3.42 -11.05 -9.25
C ILE A 72 -2.27 -11.82 -9.91
N SER A 73 -1.87 -11.44 -11.13
CA SER A 73 -0.71 -12.03 -11.82
C SER A 73 0.55 -11.19 -11.65
N ARG A 74 0.39 -9.88 -11.43
CA ARG A 74 1.46 -8.90 -11.40
C ARG A 74 1.03 -7.66 -10.63
N ILE A 75 1.96 -7.11 -9.85
CA ILE A 75 1.86 -5.78 -9.24
C ILE A 75 3.07 -4.98 -9.68
N GLU A 76 2.82 -3.76 -10.13
CA GLU A 76 3.86 -2.82 -10.51
C GLU A 76 3.67 -1.52 -9.73
N VAL A 77 4.71 -1.11 -9.01
CA VAL A 77 4.70 0.10 -8.19
C VAL A 77 5.81 1.02 -8.70
N ARG A 78 5.49 2.30 -8.88
CA ARG A 78 6.42 3.29 -9.41
C ARG A 78 6.41 4.53 -8.53
N GLU A 79 7.55 4.89 -7.99
CA GLU A 79 7.76 6.19 -7.32
C GLU A 79 8.05 7.27 -8.36
N SER A 80 8.88 6.94 -9.36
CA SER A 80 9.27 7.84 -10.43
C SER A 80 9.55 7.06 -11.72
N ALA A 81 9.82 7.77 -12.82
CA ALA A 81 10.19 7.13 -14.09
C ALA A 81 11.48 6.28 -14.00
N LYS A 82 12.33 6.51 -12.99
CA LYS A 82 13.60 5.79 -12.77
C LYS A 82 13.53 4.77 -11.64
N ASN A 83 12.50 4.82 -10.80
CA ASN A 83 12.35 3.91 -9.66
C ASN A 83 11.03 3.15 -9.76
N THR A 84 11.13 1.86 -10.06
CA THR A 84 9.99 0.98 -10.32
C THR A 84 10.31 -0.41 -9.79
N VAL A 85 9.33 -1.00 -9.11
CA VAL A 85 9.39 -2.38 -8.62
C VAL A 85 8.29 -3.19 -9.30
N LEU A 86 8.65 -4.43 -9.66
CA LEU A 86 7.78 -5.40 -10.27
C LEU A 86 7.70 -6.65 -9.39
N LEU A 87 6.51 -6.95 -8.87
CA LEU A 87 6.20 -8.22 -8.23
C LEU A 87 5.43 -9.09 -9.22
N SER A 88 6.03 -10.22 -9.62
CA SER A 88 5.37 -11.24 -10.45
C SER A 88 4.92 -12.39 -9.56
N LEU A 89 3.66 -12.79 -9.70
CA LEU A 89 3.07 -13.86 -8.90
C LEU A 89 3.00 -15.13 -9.76
N GLY A 90 3.37 -16.26 -9.16
CA GLY A 90 3.37 -17.55 -9.82
C GLY A 90 1.98 -17.97 -10.32
N PRO A 91 1.93 -18.93 -11.25
CA PRO A 91 0.68 -19.50 -11.75
C PRO A 91 0.04 -20.47 -10.76
#